data_AF-A0A0N8RK13-F1
#
_entry.id   AF-A0A0N8RK13-F1
#
_cell.length_a   1.000
_cell.length_b   1.000
_cell.length_c   1.000
_cell.angle_alpha   90.00
_cell.angle_beta   90.00
_cell.angle_gamma   90.00
#
_symmetry.space_group_name_H-M   'P 1'
#
loop_
_entity.id
_entity.type
_entity.pdbx_description
1 polymer ?
#
loop_
_entity_poly.entity_id
_entity_poly.type
_entity_poly.pdbx_seq_one_letter_code
_entity_poly.pdbx_strand_id
1 'polypeptide(L)' 'MNNGLIDCEEYYEIDKASFDLFHTDLIAADAFAKTCRRRERDDLLIQKPGVKRGTAI' A
#
# COMPACT_ATOMS: atom_id res chain seq x y z
N MET A 1 -0.15 0.12 -27.03
CA MET A 1 -0.71 -0.35 -25.75
C MET A 1 0.09 0.28 -24.63
N ASN A 2 -0.50 1.17 -23.82
CA ASN A 2 0.16 1.66 -22.61
C ASN A 2 -0.02 0.58 -21.54
N ASN A 3 1.04 -0.16 -21.22
CA ASN A 3 1.01 -1.18 -20.18
C ASN A 3 0.41 -0.58 -18.91
N GLY A 4 -0.66 -1.20 -18.40
CA GLY A 4 -1.39 -0.85 -17.18
C GLY A 4 -0.59 -1.02 -15.90
N LEU A 5 0.61 -0.46 -15.84
CA LEU A 5 1.31 -0.13 -14.61
C LEU A 5 0.99 1.33 -14.30
N ILE A 6 -0.29 1.60 -14.04
CA ILE A 6 -0.68 2.83 -13.37
C ILE A 6 0.12 2.81 -12.06
N ASP A 7 0.93 3.84 -11.85
CA ASP A 7 1.57 4.10 -10.57
C ASP A 7 0.45 4.40 -9.57
N CYS A 8 -0.12 3.33 -9.02
CA CYS A 8 -1.15 3.43 -8.01
C CYS A 8 -0.40 3.75 -6.71
N GLU A 9 -0.26 5.04 -6.42
CA GLU A 9 0.14 5.50 -5.10
C GLU A 9 -0.97 5.12 -4.11
N GLU A 10 -0.75 4.05 -3.34
CA GLU A 10 -1.65 3.60 -2.30
C GLU A 10 -1.22 4.19 -0.95
N TYR A 11 -2.10 5.00 -0.36
CA TYR A 11 -1.86 5.61 0.95
C TYR A 11 -2.56 4.79 2.04
N TYR A 12 -1.78 4.21 2.94
CA TYR A 12 -2.27 3.44 4.09
C TYR A 12 -2.11 4.25 5.38
N GLU A 13 -3.11 4.20 6.23
CA GLU A 13 -3.05 4.74 7.59
C GLU A 13 -2.13 3.88 8.44
N ILE A 14 -1.24 4.53 9.18
CA ILE A 14 -0.35 3.88 10.13
C ILE A 14 -0.35 4.68 11.43
N ASP A 15 -0.25 3.97 12.56
CA ASP A 15 -0.10 4.61 13.87
C ASP A 15 1.32 5.20 14.03
N LYS A 16 1.46 6.15 14.95
CA LYS A 16 2.72 6.79 15.29
C LYS A 16 3.81 5.77 15.65
N ALA A 17 3.49 4.72 16.39
CA ALA A 17 4.47 3.68 16.74
C ALA A 17 5.02 2.95 15.51
N SER A 18 4.17 2.69 14.51
CA SER A 18 4.60 2.09 13.24
C SER A 18 5.45 3.06 12.43
N PHE A 19 5.10 4.34 12.42
CA PHE A 19 5.89 5.38 11.75
C PHE A 19 7.31 5.48 12.34
N ASP A 20 7.44 5.56 13.67
CA ASP A 20 8.74 5.61 14.36
C ASP A 20 9.57 4.34 14.12
N LEU A 21 8.91 3.17 14.10
CA LEU A 21 9.56 1.90 13.77
C LEU A 21 10.09 1.88 12.34
N PHE A 22 9.30 2.30 11.36
CA PHE A 22 9.73 2.28 9.95
C PHE A 22 10.88 3.25 9.67
N HIS A 23 11.01 4.31 10.47
CA HIS A 23 12.15 5.23 10.38
C HIS A 23 13.47 4.61 10.89
N THR A 24 13.40 3.59 11.75
CA THR A 24 14.58 2.95 12.35
C THR A 24 14.85 1.55 11.79
N ASP A 25 13.81 0.86 11.30
CA ASP A 25 13.87 -0.49 10.75
C ASP A 25 13.21 -0.55 9.35
N LEU A 26 14.06 -0.46 8.33
CA LEU A 26 13.65 -0.56 6.93
C LEU A 26 13.17 -1.98 6.56
N ILE A 27 13.57 -3.02 7.28
CA ILE A 27 13.09 -4.38 7.04
C ILE A 27 11.63 -4.49 7.50
N ALA A 28 11.29 -3.89 8.64
CA ALA A 28 9.91 -3.80 9.10
C ALA A 28 9.04 -3.01 8.10
N ALA A 29 9.56 -1.92 7.55
CA ALA A 29 8.87 -1.13 6.53
C ALA A 29 8.62 -1.93 5.23
N ASP A 30 9.62 -2.66 4.74
CA ASP A 30 9.49 -3.53 3.54
C ASP A 30 8.49 -4.67 3.79
N ALA A 31 8.55 -5.30 4.97
CA ALA A 31 7.60 -6.34 5.34
C ALA A 31 6.16 -5.81 5.35
N PHE A 32 5.94 -4.60 5.88
CA PHE A 32 4.64 -3.93 5.84
C PHE A 32 4.18 -3.65 4.40
N ALA A 33 5.04 -3.06 3.57
CA ALA A 33 4.72 -2.79 2.16
C ALA A 33 4.35 -4.06 1.38
N LYS A 34 4.98 -5.20 1.69
CA LYS A 34 4.62 -6.50 1.11
C LYS A 34 3.21 -6.96 1.51
N THR A 35 2.76 -6.66 2.72
CA THR A 35 1.37 -6.96 3.16
C THR A 35 0.35 -6.09 2.43
N CYS A 36 0.66 -4.80 2.24
CA CYS A 36 -0.14 -3.88 1.42
C CYS A 36 -0.28 -4.39 -0.02
N ARG A 37 0.84 -4.81 -0.64
CA ARG A 37 0.83 -5.35 -2.01
C ARG A 37 -0.04 -6.60 -2.18
N ARG A 38 -0.16 -7.41 -1.11
CA ARG A 38 -1.04 -8.59 -1.07
C ARG A 38 -2.50 -8.25 -0.75
N ARG A 39 -2.84 -6.97 -0.56
CA ARG A 39 -4.17 -6.47 -0.22
C ARG A 39 -4.65 -6.96 1.16
N GLU A 40 -3.73 -7.32 2.04
CA GLU A 40 -4.03 -7.80 3.40
C GLU A 40 -4.32 -6.65 4.37
N ARG A 41 -4.04 -5.40 3.97
CA ARG A 41 -4.20 -4.18 4.77
C ARG A 41 -5.15 -3.19 4.11
N ASP A 42 -6.03 -3.67 3.23
CA ASP A 42 -7.03 -2.85 2.55
C ASP A 42 -7.96 -2.11 3.52
N ASP A 43 -8.10 -2.62 4.75
CA ASP A 43 -8.81 -1.97 5.85
C ASP A 43 -8.18 -0.64 6.28
N LEU A 44 -6.86 -0.49 6.12
CA LEU A 44 -6.10 0.72 6.46
C LEU A 44 -5.97 1.68 5.27
N LEU A 45 -6.50 1.33 4.10
CA LEU A 45 -6.30 2.12 2.89
C LEU A 45 -7.14 3.41 2.94
N ILE A 46 -6.45 4.55 2.97
CA ILE A 46 -7.04 5.90 3.10
C ILE A 46 -7.83 6.24 1.84
N GLN A 47 -7.25 5.98 0.66
CA GLN A 47 -7.95 6.08 -0.61
C GLN A 47 -8.43 4.71 -1.05
N LYS A 48 -9.68 4.38 -0.71
CA LYS A 48 -10.33 3.18 -1.26
C LYS A 48 -10.28 3.27 -2.78
N PRO A 49 -9.74 2.28 -3.47
CA PRO A 49 -9.73 2.31 -4.91
C PRO A 49 -11.19 2.15 -5.35
N GLY A 50 -11.60 2.90 -6.37
CA GLY A 50 -12.87 2.62 -7.02
C GLY A 50 -12.93 1.16 -7.49
N VAL A 51 -14.11 0.69 -7.90
CA VAL A 51 -14.42 -0.70 -8.31
C VAL A 51 -13.40 -1.34 -9.29
N LYS A 52 -12.55 -0.55 -9.94
CA LYS A 52 -11.53 -0.97 -10.90
C LYS A 52 -10.09 -0.97 -10.34
N ARG A 53 -9.85 -1.47 -9.12
CA ARG A 53 -8.46 -1.72 -8.67
C ARG A 53 -7.81 -2.85 -9.47
N GLY A 54 -7.02 -2.49 -10.48
CA GLY A 54 -6.25 -3.46 -11.26
C GLY A 54 -7.08 -4.31 -12.23
N THR A 55 -8.28 -3.86 -12.61
CA THR A 55 -8.96 -4.43 -13.79
C THR A 55 -8.32 -3.82 -15.02
N ALA A 56 -7.48 -4.59 -15.73
CA ALA A 56 -7.12 -4.25 -17.10
C ALA A 56 -8.42 -4.10 -17.91
N ILE A 57 -8.63 -2.91 -18.50
CA ILE A 57 -9.61 -2.74 -19.59
C ILE A 57 -9.02 -3.23 -20.89
#